data_AF-A0A928YBJ8-F1
#
_entry.id   AF-A0A928YBJ8-F1
#
_cell.length_a   1.000
_cell.length_b   1.000
_cell.length_c   1.000
_cell.angle_alpha   90.00
_cell.angle_beta   90.00
_cell.angle_gamma   90.00
#
_symmetry.space_group_name_H-M   'P 1'
#
loop_
_entity.id
_entity.type
_entity.pdbx_description
1 polymer ?
#
loop_
_entity_poly.entity_id
_entity_poly.type
_entity_poly.pdbx_seq_one_letter_code
_entity_poly.pdbx_strand_id
1 'polypeptide(L)'
;MARLKQLIEFIKRRKKLVGFFSIIVLVVFFVTLNKVYHYSETNEFCASCHEMDIHYESFMASKHNNEHVEHCHACHVGPGLKGYAHAKLSDGTHDSLMHSFQAFSDGSLIEVAEDSIEIINGNCERCHAEGFTKDKTHIEFVAKSSKHSKDGRELEKLMCTDCHLGVAHPHMPGDLYELYAEKKVKPYGKYKETDCFACHKIATPDVIKQWTGSPHAAKGVTCISCHGDDHGYITKRHGRVSASACGECHMAQFTEFQESSHLQGRTVAFGGTYDVITTRQLSMEGCKECHKLGLTYEDDRVGGSCNACHGSHKFSTVEAMAYDACEKCHIGGPEHSQLNSSENSVFGRVQKMRSQGLISDDLVKCQACHGPNKSHNFNKISIPQEIDVLLFGGHGLVKVPENH
;
A
#
# COMPACT_ATOMS: atom_id res chain seq x y z
N MET A 1 53.78 15.87 53.90
CA MET A 1 53.78 17.35 53.95
C MET A 1 55.00 18.02 53.30
N ALA A 2 56.23 17.52 53.46
CA ALA A 2 57.44 18.15 52.86
C ALA A 2 57.46 18.20 51.32
N ARG A 3 57.02 17.12 50.64
CA ARG A 3 56.93 17.09 49.16
C ARG A 3 55.91 18.08 48.59
N LEU A 4 54.79 18.29 49.29
CA LEU A 4 53.76 19.25 48.89
C LEU A 4 54.28 20.69 49.03
N LYS A 5 55.02 21.00 50.10
CA LYS A 5 55.69 22.31 50.25
C LYS A 5 56.73 22.55 49.15
N GLN A 6 57.56 21.56 48.81
CA GLN A 6 58.52 21.67 47.70
C GLN A 6 57.84 21.88 46.34
N LEU A 7 56.74 21.18 46.08
CA LEU A 7 55.95 21.35 44.85
C LEU A 7 55.34 22.76 44.76
N ILE A 8 54.79 23.27 45.87
CA ILE A 8 54.22 24.62 45.94
C ILE A 8 55.29 25.69 45.75
N GLU A 9 56.49 25.52 46.33
CA GLU A 9 57.62 26.42 46.08
C GLU A 9 58.13 26.37 44.63
N PHE A 10 58.19 25.17 44.04
CA PHE A 10 58.55 25.00 42.63
C PHE A 10 57.55 25.71 41.71
N ILE A 11 56.25 25.52 41.94
CA ILE A 11 55.18 26.21 41.21
C ILE A 11 55.29 27.73 41.42
N LYS A 12 55.58 28.20 42.63
CA LYS A 12 55.77 29.63 42.93
C LYS A 12 57.03 30.22 42.29
N ARG A 13 58.10 29.46 42.09
CA ARG A 13 59.33 29.93 41.41
C ARG A 13 59.19 29.90 39.88
N ARG A 14 58.41 28.97 39.33
CA ARG A 14 58.26 28.74 37.89
C ARG A 14 56.84 29.08 37.37
N LYS A 15 56.11 30.00 38.02
CA LYS A 15 54.69 30.31 37.75
C LYS A 15 54.36 30.49 36.27
N LYS A 16 55.21 31.22 35.54
CA LYS A 16 55.03 31.45 34.09
C LYS A 16 55.18 30.16 33.25
N LEU A 17 56.15 29.31 33.61
CA LEU A 17 56.40 28.04 32.93
C LEU A 17 55.29 27.02 33.24
N VAL A 18 54.92 26.88 34.51
CA VAL A 18 53.81 26.02 34.93
C VAL A 18 52.50 26.49 34.30
N GLY A 19 52.21 27.80 34.31
CA GLY A 19 51.05 28.36 33.64
C GLY A 19 51.02 28.07 32.14
N PHE A 20 52.15 28.23 31.44
CA PHE A 20 52.27 27.90 30.01
C PHE A 20 51.98 26.42 29.72
N PHE A 21 52.60 25.49 30.46
CA PHE A 21 52.33 24.06 30.28
C PHE A 21 50.90 23.67 30.68
N SER A 22 50.33 24.28 31.72
CA SER A 22 48.93 24.06 32.09
C SER A 22 47.97 24.52 31.00
N ILE A 23 48.24 25.66 30.34
CA ILE A 23 47.47 26.12 29.19
C ILE A 23 47.61 25.12 28.02
N ILE A 24 48.81 24.65 27.72
CA ILE A 24 49.02 23.63 26.68
C ILE A 24 48.22 22.36 26.98
N VAL A 25 48.29 21.85 28.22
CA VAL A 25 47.55 20.65 28.63
C VAL A 25 46.04 20.87 28.49
N LEU A 26 45.52 22.02 28.91
CA LEU A 26 44.10 22.35 28.76
C LEU A 26 43.69 22.44 27.28
N VAL A 27 44.49 23.10 26.44
CA VAL A 27 44.23 23.19 25.00
C VAL A 27 44.23 21.80 24.37
N VAL A 28 45.24 20.97 24.65
CA VAL A 28 45.31 19.59 24.15
C VAL A 28 44.10 18.78 24.64
N PHE A 29 43.71 18.93 25.90
CA PHE A 29 42.55 18.27 26.47
C PHE A 29 41.25 18.65 25.74
N PHE A 30 40.97 19.95 25.56
CA PHE A 30 39.77 20.40 24.86
C PHE A 30 39.78 20.02 23.37
N VAL A 31 40.92 20.10 22.69
CA VAL A 31 41.05 19.65 21.29
C VAL A 31 40.79 18.15 21.18
N THR A 32 41.32 17.35 22.12
CA THR A 32 41.11 15.89 22.13
C THR A 32 39.66 15.56 22.40
N LEU A 33 39.02 16.19 23.40
CA LEU A 33 37.61 16.01 23.68
C LEU A 33 36.73 16.36 22.47
N ASN A 34 37.03 17.47 21.79
CA ASN A 34 36.27 17.88 20.61
C ASN A 34 36.41 16.86 19.46
N LYS A 35 37.60 16.29 19.27
CA LYS A 35 37.81 15.22 18.27
C LYS A 35 37.05 13.95 18.63
N VAL A 36 37.09 13.53 19.89
CA VAL A 36 36.36 12.34 20.35
C VAL A 36 34.85 12.53 20.22
N TYR A 37 34.35 13.70 20.58
CA TYR A 37 32.95 14.09 20.43
C TYR A 37 32.49 13.89 18.97
N HIS A 38 33.15 14.54 18.01
CA HIS A 38 32.77 14.45 16.60
C HIS A 38 33.07 13.09 15.97
N TYR A 39 34.11 12.38 16.41
CA TYR A 39 34.35 11.02 15.95
C TYR A 39 33.18 10.10 16.34
N SER A 40 32.66 10.26 17.56
CA SER A 40 31.55 9.44 18.06
C SER A 40 30.17 9.76 17.45
N GLU A 41 30.12 10.75 16.55
CA GLU A 41 28.95 11.13 15.74
C GLU A 41 29.04 10.55 14.31
N THR A 42 30.18 10.00 13.90
CA THR A 42 30.37 9.47 12.53
C THR A 42 29.62 8.16 12.28
N ASN A 43 29.31 7.90 11.01
CA ASN A 43 28.70 6.63 10.60
C ASN A 43 29.62 5.45 10.93
N GLU A 44 30.93 5.62 10.74
CA GLU A 44 31.96 4.61 11.01
C GLU A 44 32.03 4.23 12.49
N PHE A 45 31.81 5.20 13.38
CA PHE A 45 31.74 4.90 14.82
C PHE A 45 30.50 4.05 15.14
N CYS A 46 29.33 4.40 14.61
CA CYS A 46 28.11 3.62 14.82
C CYS A 46 28.19 2.23 14.18
N ALA A 47 28.83 2.12 13.00
CA ALA A 47 29.06 0.87 12.30
C ALA A 47 30.21 0.03 12.86
N SER A 48 30.87 0.46 13.94
CA SER A 48 31.91 -0.33 14.60
C SER A 48 31.36 -1.57 15.31
N CYS A 49 30.04 -1.61 15.53
CA CYS A 49 29.32 -2.78 16.03
C CYS A 49 28.73 -3.58 14.86
N HIS A 50 28.97 -4.91 14.84
CA HIS A 50 28.50 -5.79 13.76
C HIS A 50 26.97 -5.86 13.61
N GLU A 51 26.21 -5.64 14.69
CA GLU A 51 24.75 -5.54 14.68
C GLU A 51 24.23 -4.35 13.86
N MET A 52 25.10 -3.38 13.54
CA MET A 52 24.76 -2.21 12.76
C MET A 52 25.00 -2.39 11.27
N ASP A 53 25.62 -3.49 10.82
CA ASP A 53 26.05 -3.69 9.43
C ASP A 53 24.88 -3.50 8.44
N ILE A 54 23.74 -4.14 8.69
CA ILE A 54 22.54 -4.04 7.85
C ILE A 54 22.03 -2.59 7.81
N HIS A 55 21.96 -1.93 8.97
CA HIS A 55 21.43 -0.57 9.08
C HIS A 55 22.37 0.47 8.45
N TYR A 56 23.68 0.27 8.61
CA TYR A 56 24.72 1.08 7.98
C TYR A 56 24.64 0.95 6.46
N GLU A 57 24.71 -0.27 5.91
CA GLU A 57 24.62 -0.50 4.47
C GLU A 57 23.34 0.11 3.88
N SER A 58 22.21 -0.07 4.56
CA SER A 58 20.93 0.53 4.18
C SER A 58 21.00 2.05 4.13
N PHE A 59 21.51 2.68 5.19
CA PHE A 59 21.61 4.13 5.30
C PHE A 59 22.55 4.70 4.24
N MET A 60 23.69 4.05 4.00
CA MET A 60 24.65 4.43 2.98
C MET A 60 24.04 4.43 1.57
N ALA A 61 23.02 3.60 1.31
CA ALA A 61 22.26 3.59 0.06
C ALA A 61 21.20 4.72 -0.03
N SER A 62 20.90 5.41 1.07
CA SER A 62 19.86 6.43 1.12
C SER A 62 20.29 7.77 0.51
N LYS A 63 19.31 8.59 0.13
CA LYS A 63 19.55 9.99 -0.28
C LYS A 63 20.07 10.86 0.88
N HIS A 64 19.75 10.51 2.12
CA HIS A 64 20.22 11.25 3.30
C HIS A 64 21.75 11.16 3.42
N ASN A 65 22.32 9.99 3.16
CA ASN A 65 23.77 9.83 3.09
C ASN A 65 24.35 10.39 1.77
N ASN A 66 23.75 10.03 0.62
CA ASN A 66 24.38 10.28 -0.68
C ASN A 66 24.20 11.70 -1.23
N GLU A 67 23.14 12.42 -0.85
CA GLU A 67 22.84 13.76 -1.37
C GLU A 67 22.97 14.84 -0.29
N HIS A 68 22.65 14.52 0.97
CA HIS A 68 22.72 15.47 2.08
C HIS A 68 23.93 15.27 2.99
N VAL A 69 24.66 14.15 2.84
CA VAL A 69 25.88 13.80 3.58
C VAL A 69 25.66 13.89 5.10
N GLU A 70 24.49 13.44 5.55
CA GLU A 70 24.18 13.35 6.97
C GLU A 70 24.76 12.08 7.57
N HIS A 71 24.94 12.09 8.89
CA HIS A 71 25.38 10.94 9.65
C HIS A 71 24.25 10.34 10.49
N CYS A 72 24.38 9.09 10.96
CA CYS A 72 23.38 8.39 11.78
C CYS A 72 22.91 9.24 12.98
N HIS A 73 23.83 9.99 13.61
CA HIS A 73 23.51 10.85 14.75
C HIS A 73 22.52 11.97 14.42
N ALA A 74 22.46 12.46 13.18
CA ALA A 74 21.59 13.56 12.79
C ALA A 74 20.11 13.23 13.00
N CYS A 75 19.76 11.94 12.87
CA CYS A 75 18.42 11.41 13.07
C CYS A 75 18.25 10.76 14.44
N HIS A 76 19.23 9.99 14.92
CA HIS A 76 19.09 9.17 16.13
C HIS A 76 19.55 9.85 17.44
N VAL A 77 20.25 10.99 17.36
CA VAL A 77 20.75 11.70 18.54
C VAL A 77 20.12 13.10 18.62
N GLY A 78 19.70 13.50 19.82
CA GLY A 78 19.15 14.83 20.03
C GLY A 78 20.19 15.94 19.80
N PRO A 79 19.79 17.16 19.42
CA PRO A 79 20.73 18.23 19.13
C PRO A 79 21.48 18.73 20.36
N GLY A 80 22.73 19.12 20.15
CA GLY A 80 23.58 19.77 21.15
C GLY A 80 24.00 18.86 22.30
N LEU A 81 24.64 19.45 23.31
CA LEU A 81 25.29 18.69 24.39
C LEU A 81 24.29 17.87 25.24
N LYS A 82 23.05 18.35 25.38
CA LYS A 82 22.01 17.63 26.14
C LYS A 82 21.60 16.33 25.42
N GLY A 83 21.34 16.40 24.12
CA GLY A 83 20.97 15.22 23.34
C GLY A 83 22.14 14.24 23.21
N TYR A 84 23.36 14.75 23.02
CA TYR A 84 24.56 13.92 23.07
C TYR A 84 24.73 13.21 24.42
N ALA A 85 24.56 13.93 25.54
CA ALA A 85 24.67 13.34 26.88
C ALA A 85 23.58 12.29 27.12
N HIS A 86 22.35 12.50 26.64
CA HIS A 86 21.29 11.49 26.68
C HIS A 86 21.72 10.22 25.96
N ALA A 87 22.12 10.34 24.69
CA ALA A 87 22.50 9.20 23.87
C ALA A 87 23.69 8.42 24.45
N LYS A 88 24.70 9.11 24.99
CA LYS A 88 25.89 8.42 25.53
C LYS A 88 25.68 7.85 26.94
N LEU A 89 24.90 8.52 27.80
CA LEU A 89 24.72 8.10 29.20
C LEU A 89 23.53 7.16 29.40
N SER A 90 22.46 7.31 28.63
CA SER A 90 21.29 6.44 28.66
C SER A 90 21.51 5.27 27.70
N ASP A 91 21.43 5.55 26.41
CA ASP A 91 21.35 4.53 25.36
C ASP A 91 22.67 3.75 25.28
N GLY A 92 23.81 4.46 25.23
CA GLY A 92 25.13 3.83 25.22
C GLY A 92 25.45 3.01 26.48
N THR A 93 24.93 3.38 27.65
CA THR A 93 25.09 2.58 28.88
C THR A 93 24.23 1.33 28.81
N HIS A 94 22.98 1.46 28.37
CA HIS A 94 22.08 0.33 28.14
C HIS A 94 22.72 -0.68 27.19
N ASP A 95 23.18 -0.23 26.02
CA ASP A 95 23.77 -1.08 24.99
C ASP A 95 25.04 -1.76 25.51
N SER A 96 25.91 -1.01 26.21
CA SER A 96 27.11 -1.57 26.84
C SER A 96 26.77 -2.67 27.85
N LEU A 97 25.69 -2.51 28.62
CA LEU A 97 25.23 -3.53 29.56
C LEU A 97 24.64 -4.73 28.84
N MET A 98 23.79 -4.54 27.83
CA MET A 98 23.21 -5.64 27.05
C MET A 98 24.30 -6.49 26.37
N HIS A 99 25.34 -5.85 25.82
CA HIS A 99 26.51 -6.54 25.28
C HIS A 99 27.30 -7.28 26.36
N SER A 100 27.50 -6.66 27.53
CA SER A 100 28.21 -7.27 28.66
C SER A 100 27.50 -8.51 29.19
N PHE A 101 26.16 -8.53 29.14
CA PHE A 101 25.32 -9.64 29.59
C PHE A 101 24.90 -10.60 28.47
N GLN A 102 25.35 -10.36 27.22
CA GLN A 102 24.94 -11.13 26.04
C GLN A 102 23.41 -11.20 25.86
N ALA A 103 22.72 -10.14 26.27
CA ALA A 103 21.26 -10.02 26.25
C ALA A 103 20.78 -9.21 25.04
N PHE A 104 21.30 -9.50 23.85
CA PHE A 104 21.00 -8.80 22.60
C PHE A 104 20.44 -9.77 21.53
N SER A 105 19.61 -9.25 20.61
CA SER A 105 19.12 -9.99 19.44
C SER A 105 20.21 -10.12 18.38
N ASP A 106 20.00 -10.86 17.29
CA ASP A 106 20.96 -11.01 16.20
C ASP A 106 21.23 -9.72 15.38
N GLY A 107 20.76 -8.57 15.85
CA GLY A 107 20.92 -7.27 15.19
C GLY A 107 20.05 -7.08 13.96
N SER A 108 19.24 -8.07 13.57
CA SER A 108 18.38 -7.95 12.39
C SER A 108 17.29 -6.90 12.58
N LEU A 109 16.67 -6.85 13.76
CA LEU A 109 15.61 -5.90 14.10
C LEU A 109 16.00 -5.08 15.34
N ILE A 110 16.48 -3.86 15.13
CA ILE A 110 16.69 -2.89 16.21
C ILE A 110 15.39 -2.09 16.41
N GLU A 111 14.80 -2.21 17.59
CA GLU A 111 13.64 -1.42 17.97
C GLU A 111 14.09 -0.10 18.62
N VAL A 112 13.50 1.00 18.17
CA VAL A 112 13.72 2.32 18.78
C VAL A 112 13.01 2.35 20.14
N ALA A 113 13.73 2.74 21.18
CA ALA A 113 13.17 2.96 22.51
C ALA A 113 12.08 4.05 22.49
N GLU A 114 11.04 3.92 23.33
CA GLU A 114 9.86 4.80 23.30
C GLU A 114 10.21 6.29 23.47
N ASP A 115 11.18 6.60 24.33
CA ASP A 115 11.67 7.95 24.59
C ASP A 115 12.48 8.53 23.40
N SER A 116 13.02 7.68 22.55
CA SER A 116 13.80 8.04 21.37
C SER A 116 12.92 8.32 20.15
N ILE A 117 11.66 7.87 20.14
CA ILE A 117 10.72 8.08 19.04
C ILE A 117 10.49 9.58 18.80
N GLU A 118 10.26 10.34 19.86
CA GLU A 118 10.03 11.79 19.76
C GLU A 118 11.29 12.54 19.30
N ILE A 119 12.47 12.08 19.73
CA ILE A 119 13.77 12.65 19.32
C ILE A 119 13.95 12.48 17.82
N ILE A 120 13.76 11.26 17.30
CA ILE A 120 13.89 10.96 15.87
C ILE A 120 12.87 11.78 15.06
N ASN A 121 11.61 11.79 15.48
CA ASN A 121 10.57 12.55 14.78
C ASN A 121 10.89 14.05 14.76
N GLY A 122 11.33 14.62 15.87
CA GLY A 122 11.73 16.03 15.95
C GLY A 122 12.95 16.35 15.09
N ASN A 123 13.89 15.41 14.95
CA ASN A 123 15.03 15.54 14.05
C ASN A 123 14.59 15.55 12.58
N CYS A 124 13.61 14.72 12.19
CA CYS A 124 13.00 14.77 10.86
C CYS A 124 12.38 16.15 10.60
N GLU A 125 11.51 16.61 11.51
CA GLU A 125 10.82 17.90 11.41
C GLU A 125 11.81 19.06 11.26
N ARG A 126 12.91 19.06 12.02
CA ARG A 126 13.94 20.12 11.99
C ARG A 126 14.50 20.36 10.59
N CYS A 127 15.03 19.31 9.95
CA CYS A 127 15.62 19.48 8.62
C CYS A 127 14.54 19.70 7.55
N HIS A 128 13.44 18.94 7.63
CA HIS A 128 12.40 18.98 6.60
C HIS A 128 11.58 20.27 6.59
N ALA A 129 11.53 21.02 7.69
CA ALA A 129 10.92 22.33 7.76
C ALA A 129 11.71 23.42 7.01
N GLU A 130 13.02 23.23 6.80
CA GLU A 130 13.93 24.26 6.28
C GLU A 130 14.27 24.13 4.78
N GLY A 131 13.64 23.20 4.05
CA GLY A 131 13.73 23.20 2.58
C GLY A 131 13.70 21.86 1.86
N PHE A 132 13.77 20.74 2.58
CA PHE A 132 13.72 19.41 1.95
C PHE A 132 12.31 18.95 1.60
N THR A 133 11.28 19.61 2.14
CA THR A 133 9.87 19.33 1.82
C THR A 133 9.36 20.32 0.77
N LYS A 134 9.01 19.82 -0.42
CA LYS A 134 8.50 20.65 -1.52
C LYS A 134 7.19 21.36 -1.19
N ASP A 135 6.30 20.66 -0.48
CA ASP A 135 5.05 21.22 0.02
C ASP A 135 5.25 21.75 1.44
N LYS A 136 5.22 23.07 1.58
CA LYS A 136 5.42 23.75 2.86
C LYS A 136 4.29 23.49 3.87
N THR A 137 3.13 23.04 3.42
CA THR A 137 1.99 22.75 4.29
C THR A 137 2.02 21.34 4.86
N HIS A 138 2.81 20.44 4.27
CA HIS A 138 2.83 19.02 4.60
C HIS A 138 3.12 18.74 6.08
N ILE A 139 4.19 19.34 6.63
CA ILE A 139 4.59 19.12 8.04
C ILE A 139 3.51 19.63 9.00
N GLU A 140 2.91 20.78 8.70
CA GLU A 140 1.84 21.33 9.54
C GLU A 140 0.59 20.43 9.56
N PHE A 141 0.28 19.78 8.45
CA PHE A 141 -0.82 18.82 8.38
C PHE A 141 -0.52 17.56 9.18
N VAL A 142 0.69 17.00 9.02
CA VAL A 142 1.12 15.81 9.78
C VAL A 142 1.13 16.09 11.29
N ALA A 143 1.63 17.26 11.71
CA ALA A 143 1.66 17.65 13.12
C ALA A 143 0.28 17.76 13.77
N LYS A 144 -0.79 17.99 12.98
CA LYS A 144 -2.19 18.04 13.43
C LYS A 144 -2.91 16.69 13.29
N SER A 145 -2.26 15.70 12.69
CA SER A 145 -2.84 14.38 12.43
C SER A 145 -2.58 13.43 13.60
N SER A 146 -3.46 12.46 13.77
CA SER A 146 -3.36 11.45 14.81
C SER A 146 -3.49 10.05 14.23
N LYS A 147 -2.92 9.07 14.93
CA LYS A 147 -3.13 7.64 14.71
C LYS A 147 -3.78 7.02 15.95
N HIS A 148 -4.29 5.80 15.83
CA HIS A 148 -4.68 5.03 17.00
C HIS A 148 -3.47 4.35 17.64
N SER A 149 -3.48 4.19 18.96
CA SER A 149 -2.55 3.35 19.71
C SER A 149 -2.59 1.90 19.22
N LYS A 150 -1.56 1.11 19.53
CA LYS A 150 -1.46 -0.30 19.11
C LYS A 150 -2.66 -1.16 19.55
N ASP A 151 -3.34 -0.79 20.63
CA ASP A 151 -4.54 -1.47 21.15
C ASP A 151 -5.87 -0.84 20.67
N GLY A 152 -5.80 0.22 19.86
CA GLY A 152 -6.93 0.89 19.23
C GLY A 152 -7.75 1.80 20.15
N ARG A 153 -7.35 1.97 21.41
CA ARG A 153 -8.17 2.64 22.44
C ARG A 153 -7.93 4.14 22.55
N GLU A 154 -6.73 4.59 22.22
CA GLU A 154 -6.30 5.97 22.38
C GLU A 154 -5.81 6.56 21.06
N LEU A 155 -5.80 7.89 20.98
CA LEU A 155 -5.23 8.62 19.85
C LEU A 155 -3.82 9.06 20.21
N GLU A 156 -2.85 8.71 19.37
CA GLU A 156 -1.45 9.09 19.45
C GLU A 156 -1.10 10.08 18.33
N LYS A 157 -0.01 10.83 18.49
CA LYS A 157 0.49 11.71 17.44
C LYS A 157 0.97 10.86 16.25
N LEU A 158 0.65 11.29 15.03
CA LEU A 158 1.20 10.69 13.83
C LEU A 158 2.68 11.09 13.68
N MET A 159 3.56 10.11 13.51
CA MET A 159 5.00 10.30 13.35
C MET A 159 5.40 10.23 11.88
N CYS A 160 6.48 10.91 11.50
CA CYS A 160 6.97 10.92 10.12
C CYS A 160 7.23 9.49 9.59
N THR A 161 7.81 8.62 10.43
CA THR A 161 8.15 7.23 10.09
C THR A 161 6.93 6.30 10.01
N ASP A 162 5.75 6.71 10.50
CA ASP A 162 4.51 5.94 10.32
C ASP A 162 4.12 5.88 8.82
N CYS A 163 4.49 6.89 8.03
CA CYS A 163 4.25 6.93 6.58
C CYS A 163 5.54 6.79 5.76
N HIS A 164 6.67 7.34 6.23
CA HIS A 164 7.96 7.34 5.54
C HIS A 164 8.87 6.18 5.96
N LEU A 165 8.29 5.04 6.35
CA LEU A 165 9.05 3.86 6.74
C LEU A 165 10.00 3.42 5.60
N GLY A 166 11.27 3.20 5.95
CA GLY A 166 12.31 2.78 4.99
C GLY A 166 12.86 3.89 4.10
N VAL A 167 12.45 5.16 4.27
CA VAL A 167 13.03 6.27 3.48
C VAL A 167 14.50 6.53 3.86
N ALA A 168 14.84 6.43 5.14
CA ALA A 168 16.21 6.56 5.62
C ALA A 168 17.02 5.26 5.50
N HIS A 169 16.35 4.11 5.47
CA HIS A 169 16.94 2.77 5.32
C HIS A 169 16.25 2.01 4.18
N PRO A 170 16.53 2.36 2.91
CA PRO A 170 15.83 1.84 1.74
C PRO A 170 16.22 0.42 1.33
N HIS A 171 17.34 -0.11 1.82
CA HIS A 171 17.86 -1.41 1.43
C HIS A 171 18.00 -2.31 2.65
N MET A 172 17.01 -3.16 2.89
CA MET A 172 17.05 -4.17 3.96
C MET A 172 16.84 -5.56 3.33
N PRO A 173 17.35 -6.64 3.96
CA PRO A 173 17.00 -8.01 3.59
C PRO A 173 15.48 -8.18 3.44
N GLY A 174 15.05 -8.99 2.47
CA GLY A 174 13.65 -9.04 2.05
C GLY A 174 12.68 -9.52 3.14
N ASP A 175 13.09 -10.52 3.91
CA ASP A 175 12.42 -11.03 5.10
C ASP A 175 12.32 -9.97 6.21
N LEU A 176 13.38 -9.19 6.41
CA LEU A 176 13.39 -8.10 7.37
C LEU A 176 12.48 -6.96 6.93
N TYR A 177 12.50 -6.58 5.65
CA TYR A 177 11.60 -5.56 5.09
C TYR A 177 10.12 -5.99 5.19
N GLU A 178 9.81 -7.27 5.02
CA GLU A 178 8.47 -7.82 5.19
C GLU A 178 8.00 -7.65 6.64
N LEU A 179 8.82 -8.03 7.64
CA LEU A 179 8.51 -7.82 9.07
C LEU A 179 8.33 -6.35 9.45
N TYR A 180 9.13 -5.43 8.87
CA TYR A 180 8.95 -3.99 9.05
C TYR A 180 7.68 -3.47 8.36
N ALA A 181 7.36 -3.97 7.17
CA ALA A 181 6.18 -3.57 6.41
C ALA A 181 4.88 -4.09 7.04
N GLU A 182 4.90 -5.25 7.69
CA GLU A 182 3.79 -5.80 8.46
C GLU A 182 3.48 -4.98 9.72
N LYS A 183 4.48 -4.27 10.28
CA LYS A 183 4.30 -3.30 11.38
C LYS A 183 3.68 -1.96 10.93
N LYS A 184 3.41 -1.74 9.63
CA LYS A 184 2.76 -0.50 9.13
C LYS A 184 1.34 -0.40 9.68
N VAL A 185 1.15 0.52 10.63
CA VAL A 185 -0.20 0.91 11.08
C VAL A 185 -0.93 1.51 9.88
N LYS A 186 -2.00 0.85 9.42
CA LYS A 186 -2.85 1.40 8.36
C LYS A 186 -3.42 2.72 8.87
N PRO A 187 -3.30 3.83 8.12
CA PRO A 187 -3.86 5.11 8.54
C PRO A 187 -5.37 4.95 8.79
N TYR A 188 -5.90 5.55 9.85
CA TYR A 188 -7.30 5.50 10.21
C TYR A 188 -7.77 6.91 10.57
N GLY A 189 -8.88 7.36 9.97
CA GLY A 189 -9.34 8.73 10.09
C GLY A 189 -10.03 9.22 8.81
N LYS A 190 -10.40 10.49 8.78
CA LYS A 190 -10.99 11.15 7.61
C LYS A 190 -9.94 11.90 6.82
N TYR A 191 -9.95 11.73 5.51
CA TYR A 191 -8.94 12.27 4.60
C TYR A 191 -9.57 13.02 3.43
N LYS A 192 -8.82 13.97 2.87
CA LYS A 192 -9.20 14.68 1.64
C LYS A 192 -8.64 13.94 0.42
N GLU A 193 -9.18 14.27 -0.75
CA GLU A 193 -8.79 13.60 -2.00
C GLU A 193 -7.28 13.70 -2.29
N THR A 194 -6.68 14.84 -1.96
CA THR A 194 -5.24 15.07 -2.08
C THR A 194 -4.43 14.09 -1.25
N ASP A 195 -4.94 13.72 -0.07
CA ASP A 195 -4.28 12.82 0.87
C ASP A 195 -4.38 11.37 0.36
N CYS A 196 -5.54 11.00 -0.19
CA CYS A 196 -5.75 9.71 -0.85
C CYS A 196 -4.71 9.52 -1.98
N PHE A 197 -4.58 10.49 -2.88
CA PHE A 197 -3.64 10.42 -4.00
C PHE A 197 -2.18 10.38 -3.54
N ALA A 198 -1.81 11.24 -2.58
CA ALA A 198 -0.44 11.32 -2.07
C ALA A 198 0.01 9.99 -1.45
N CYS A 199 -0.84 9.36 -0.64
CA CYS A 199 -0.54 8.09 0.01
C CYS A 199 -0.59 6.92 -0.97
N HIS A 200 -1.69 6.76 -1.71
CA HIS A 200 -1.88 5.61 -2.60
C HIS A 200 -0.94 5.59 -3.80
N LYS A 201 -0.32 6.71 -4.17
CA LYS A 201 0.76 6.72 -5.17
C LYS A 201 1.97 5.90 -4.75
N ILE A 202 2.19 5.76 -3.44
CA ILE A 202 3.27 4.96 -2.86
C ILE A 202 2.73 3.61 -2.36
N ALA A 203 1.59 3.62 -1.67
CA ALA A 203 1.03 2.42 -1.05
C ALA A 203 0.41 1.44 -2.06
N THR A 204 -0.22 1.94 -3.13
CA THR A 204 -0.88 1.12 -4.17
C THR A 204 -0.68 1.76 -5.56
N PRO A 205 0.55 1.82 -6.08
CA PRO A 205 0.87 2.56 -7.30
C PRO A 205 0.06 2.10 -8.53
N ASP A 206 -0.26 0.82 -8.62
CA ASP A 206 -1.05 0.26 -9.72
C ASP A 206 -2.51 0.75 -9.70
N VAL A 207 -3.11 0.93 -8.53
CA VAL A 207 -4.46 1.49 -8.39
C VAL A 207 -4.49 2.92 -8.91
N ILE A 208 -3.52 3.75 -8.52
CA ILE A 208 -3.42 5.13 -9.01
C ILE A 208 -3.18 5.16 -10.52
N LYS A 209 -2.31 4.28 -11.05
CA LYS A 209 -2.06 4.18 -12.49
C LYS A 209 -3.32 3.80 -13.27
N GLN A 210 -4.10 2.84 -12.78
CA GLN A 210 -5.35 2.43 -13.41
C GLN A 210 -6.40 3.55 -13.36
N TRP A 211 -6.60 4.17 -12.19
CA TRP A 211 -7.57 5.24 -12.04
C TRP A 211 -7.21 6.47 -12.89
N THR A 212 -5.96 6.92 -12.89
CA THR A 212 -5.51 8.08 -13.68
C THR A 212 -5.73 7.89 -15.19
N GLY A 213 -5.65 6.66 -15.68
CA GLY A 213 -5.97 6.31 -17.08
C GLY A 213 -7.45 6.04 -17.37
N SER A 214 -8.33 6.14 -16.36
CA SER A 214 -9.74 5.77 -16.49
C SER A 214 -10.63 6.94 -16.95
N PRO A 215 -11.83 6.65 -17.49
CA PRO A 215 -12.84 7.66 -17.76
C PRO A 215 -13.26 8.46 -16.50
N HIS A 216 -13.22 7.83 -15.32
CA HIS A 216 -13.56 8.48 -14.06
C HIS A 216 -12.60 9.61 -13.70
N ALA A 217 -11.29 9.39 -13.81
CA ALA A 217 -10.32 10.46 -13.61
C ALA A 217 -10.49 11.59 -14.64
N ALA A 218 -10.71 11.24 -15.92
CA ALA A 218 -10.96 12.22 -16.98
C ALA A 218 -12.23 13.07 -16.75
N LYS A 219 -13.19 12.55 -15.96
CA LYS A 219 -14.43 13.25 -15.58
C LYS A 219 -14.40 13.83 -14.17
N GLY A 220 -13.28 13.72 -13.45
CA GLY A 220 -13.13 14.27 -12.10
C GLY A 220 -13.84 13.47 -10.99
N VAL A 221 -14.20 12.21 -11.23
CA VAL A 221 -14.73 11.31 -10.18
C VAL A 221 -13.55 10.84 -9.33
N THR A 222 -13.59 11.16 -8.04
CA THR A 222 -12.44 11.06 -7.14
C THR A 222 -12.46 9.75 -6.33
N CYS A 223 -11.38 9.43 -5.61
CA CYS A 223 -11.35 8.28 -4.72
C CYS A 223 -12.48 8.35 -3.67
N ILE A 224 -12.66 9.53 -3.07
CA ILE A 224 -13.70 9.80 -2.06
C ILE A 224 -15.09 9.66 -2.66
N SER A 225 -15.31 9.99 -3.94
CA SER A 225 -16.62 9.85 -4.59
C SER A 225 -17.14 8.40 -4.58
N CYS A 226 -16.27 7.40 -4.51
CA CYS A 226 -16.65 5.99 -4.45
C CYS A 226 -16.45 5.36 -3.07
N HIS A 227 -15.36 5.70 -2.39
CA HIS A 227 -14.96 5.04 -1.14
C HIS A 227 -15.38 5.80 0.13
N GLY A 228 -15.70 7.10 0.02
CA GLY A 228 -15.88 8.00 1.16
C GLY A 228 -14.57 8.58 1.68
N ASP A 229 -14.66 9.42 2.71
CA ASP A 229 -13.50 10.10 3.32
C ASP A 229 -12.91 9.35 4.53
N ASP A 230 -13.70 8.49 5.17
CA ASP A 230 -13.31 7.72 6.35
C ASP A 230 -12.54 6.44 5.98
N HIS A 231 -11.21 6.47 6.12
CA HIS A 231 -10.33 5.35 5.79
C HIS A 231 -10.57 4.12 6.67
N GLY A 232 -11.12 4.32 7.87
CA GLY A 232 -11.52 3.23 8.74
C GLY A 232 -12.71 2.46 8.21
N TYR A 233 -13.72 3.20 7.75
CA TYR A 233 -14.89 2.68 7.07
C TYR A 233 -14.52 1.96 5.76
N ILE A 234 -13.54 2.48 5.01
CA ILE A 234 -12.98 1.86 3.80
C ILE A 234 -12.25 0.57 4.15
N THR A 235 -11.38 0.59 5.16
CA THR A 235 -10.57 -0.56 5.58
C THR A 235 -11.44 -1.71 6.07
N LYS A 236 -12.50 -1.42 6.84
CA LYS A 236 -13.47 -2.42 7.31
C LYS A 236 -14.17 -3.16 6.15
N ARG A 237 -14.29 -2.51 4.99
CA ARG A 237 -14.83 -3.11 3.75
C ARG A 237 -13.80 -3.74 2.85
N HIS A 238 -12.53 -3.70 3.23
CA HIS A 238 -11.42 -4.07 2.35
C HIS A 238 -11.44 -3.27 1.03
N GLY A 239 -11.82 -1.99 1.09
CA GLY A 239 -11.93 -1.12 -0.08
C GLY A 239 -13.12 -1.40 -0.99
N ARG A 240 -14.03 -2.32 -0.63
CA ARG A 240 -15.22 -2.62 -1.44
C ARG A 240 -16.14 -1.40 -1.53
N VAL A 241 -16.68 -1.17 -2.73
CA VAL A 241 -17.70 -0.17 -3.04
C VAL A 241 -18.99 -0.90 -3.42
N SER A 242 -20.13 -0.46 -2.88
CA SER A 242 -21.44 -1.05 -3.18
C SER A 242 -21.89 -0.72 -4.60
N ALA A 243 -22.68 -1.61 -5.22
CA ALA A 243 -23.29 -1.33 -6.51
C ALA A 243 -24.20 -0.07 -6.48
N SER A 244 -24.78 0.24 -5.31
CA SER A 244 -25.61 1.44 -5.13
C SER A 244 -24.83 2.74 -5.36
N ALA A 245 -23.54 2.79 -5.00
CA ALA A 245 -22.69 3.96 -5.25
C ALA A 245 -22.53 4.21 -6.76
N CYS A 246 -22.46 3.14 -7.56
CA CYS A 246 -22.48 3.26 -9.02
C CYS A 246 -23.81 3.82 -9.52
N GLY A 247 -24.93 3.38 -8.91
CA GLY A 247 -26.29 3.80 -9.24
C GLY A 247 -26.56 5.29 -9.06
N GLU A 248 -25.82 5.99 -8.20
CA GLU A 248 -25.93 7.45 -8.01
C GLU A 248 -25.64 8.23 -9.31
N CYS A 249 -24.80 7.68 -10.19
CA CYS A 249 -24.45 8.27 -11.49
C CYS A 249 -24.89 7.42 -12.69
N HIS A 250 -24.95 6.09 -12.54
CA HIS A 250 -25.28 5.12 -13.59
C HIS A 250 -26.62 4.42 -13.34
N MET A 251 -27.64 5.20 -12.97
CA MET A 251 -28.94 4.68 -12.54
C MET A 251 -29.57 3.72 -13.54
N ALA A 252 -29.52 4.03 -14.85
CA ALA A 252 -30.10 3.18 -15.88
C ALA A 252 -29.47 1.78 -15.90
N GLN A 253 -28.12 1.70 -15.95
CA GLN A 253 -27.40 0.43 -15.93
C GLN A 253 -27.60 -0.31 -14.61
N PHE A 254 -27.64 0.43 -13.50
CA PHE A 254 -27.88 -0.13 -12.17
C PHE A 254 -29.25 -0.79 -12.07
N THR A 255 -30.33 -0.11 -12.47
CA THR A 255 -31.69 -0.68 -12.47
C THR A 255 -31.79 -1.90 -13.38
N GLU A 256 -31.22 -1.84 -14.59
CA GLU A 256 -31.22 -3.00 -15.48
C GLU A 256 -30.45 -4.19 -14.90
N PHE A 257 -29.30 -3.95 -14.26
CA PHE A 257 -28.53 -4.99 -13.60
C PHE A 257 -29.30 -5.60 -12.42
N GLN A 258 -30.05 -4.79 -11.66
CA GLN A 258 -30.90 -5.26 -10.56
C GLN A 258 -32.03 -6.19 -11.01
N GLU A 259 -32.47 -6.07 -12.26
CA GLU A 259 -33.45 -6.95 -12.88
C GLU A 259 -32.85 -8.23 -13.49
N SER A 260 -31.52 -8.34 -13.52
CA SER A 260 -30.83 -9.45 -14.14
C SER A 260 -30.70 -10.66 -13.21
N SER A 261 -30.57 -11.85 -13.78
CA SER A 261 -30.34 -13.08 -13.02
C SER A 261 -28.97 -13.07 -12.33
N HIS A 262 -28.04 -12.21 -12.74
CA HIS A 262 -26.76 -12.04 -12.05
C HIS A 262 -26.92 -11.49 -10.63
N LEU A 263 -27.93 -10.65 -10.38
CA LEU A 263 -28.26 -10.16 -9.02
C LEU A 263 -29.40 -10.95 -8.38
N GLN A 264 -30.47 -11.25 -9.14
CA GLN A 264 -31.69 -11.89 -8.60
C GLN A 264 -31.55 -13.41 -8.42
N GLY A 265 -30.65 -14.03 -9.17
CA GLY A 265 -30.36 -15.45 -9.01
C GLY A 265 -29.82 -15.70 -7.61
N ARG A 266 -30.45 -16.62 -6.86
CA ARG A 266 -29.88 -17.03 -5.58
C ARG A 266 -28.50 -17.63 -5.82
N THR A 267 -27.52 -17.20 -5.02
CA THR A 267 -26.23 -17.87 -4.91
C THR A 267 -26.45 -19.24 -4.27
N VAL A 268 -26.66 -20.28 -5.09
CA VAL A 268 -26.72 -21.67 -4.64
C VAL A 268 -25.57 -22.40 -5.33
N ALA A 269 -24.41 -22.46 -4.67
CA ALA A 269 -23.40 -23.44 -5.05
C ALA A 269 -23.88 -24.79 -4.50
N PHE A 270 -24.32 -25.69 -5.37
CA PHE A 270 -24.68 -27.05 -4.97
C PHE A 270 -23.39 -27.81 -4.65
N GLY A 271 -23.10 -27.96 -3.36
CA GLY A 271 -22.08 -28.88 -2.87
C GLY A 271 -22.64 -30.30 -2.83
N GLY A 272 -22.77 -30.96 -3.99
CA GLY A 272 -23.24 -32.34 -4.06
C GLY A 272 -24.72 -32.56 -3.67
N THR A 273 -25.10 -33.84 -3.54
CA THR A 273 -26.49 -34.34 -3.57
C THR A 273 -27.36 -33.92 -2.37
N TYR A 274 -26.78 -33.36 -1.29
CA TYR A 274 -27.53 -33.02 -0.07
C TYR A 274 -27.16 -31.71 0.64
N ASP A 275 -26.17 -30.92 0.17
CA ASP A 275 -25.79 -29.67 0.86
C ASP A 275 -26.03 -28.42 0.01
N VAL A 276 -27.09 -27.69 0.37
CA VAL A 276 -27.34 -26.32 -0.08
C VAL A 276 -26.45 -25.39 0.74
N ILE A 277 -25.34 -24.93 0.16
CA ILE A 277 -24.48 -23.91 0.79
C ILE A 277 -25.22 -22.57 0.75
N THR A 278 -25.50 -22.00 1.93
CA THR A 278 -26.19 -20.71 2.04
C THR A 278 -25.25 -19.54 1.73
N THR A 279 -25.80 -18.37 1.38
CA THR A 279 -25.05 -17.12 1.13
C THR A 279 -24.05 -16.74 2.23
N ARG A 280 -24.28 -17.18 3.47
CA ARG A 280 -23.35 -16.97 4.60
C ARG A 280 -22.04 -17.78 4.47
N GLN A 281 -22.10 -18.94 3.82
CA GLN A 281 -20.98 -19.87 3.61
C GLN A 281 -20.25 -19.65 2.26
N LEU A 282 -20.78 -18.82 1.36
CA LEU A 282 -20.13 -18.40 0.10
C LEU A 282 -18.96 -17.41 0.31
N SER A 283 -18.60 -17.17 1.56
CA SER A 283 -17.44 -16.39 1.99
C SER A 283 -16.12 -17.18 1.95
N MET A 284 -16.12 -18.39 1.38
CA MET A 284 -14.90 -19.18 1.09
C MET A 284 -14.05 -18.53 -0.01
N GLU A 285 -12.74 -18.63 0.14
CA GLU A 285 -11.75 -18.18 -0.85
C GLU A 285 -11.99 -18.86 -2.21
N GLY A 286 -11.99 -18.10 -3.30
CA GLY A 286 -12.30 -18.59 -4.66
C GLY A 286 -13.78 -18.50 -5.08
N CYS A 287 -14.74 -18.72 -4.17
CA CYS A 287 -16.17 -18.61 -4.49
C CYS A 287 -16.63 -17.16 -4.64
N LYS A 288 -16.05 -16.24 -3.85
CA LYS A 288 -16.42 -14.82 -3.83
C LYS A 288 -16.31 -14.17 -5.20
N GLU A 289 -15.24 -14.45 -5.95
CA GLU A 289 -15.02 -13.79 -7.24
C GLU A 289 -16.02 -14.22 -8.32
N CYS A 290 -16.44 -15.48 -8.32
CA CYS A 290 -17.48 -15.96 -9.24
C CYS A 290 -18.87 -15.44 -8.84
N HIS A 291 -19.16 -15.37 -7.54
CA HIS A 291 -20.50 -15.06 -7.04
C HIS A 291 -20.72 -13.59 -6.65
N LYS A 292 -19.70 -12.72 -6.70
CA LYS A 292 -19.77 -11.31 -6.27
C LYS A 292 -20.89 -10.48 -6.91
N LEU A 293 -21.41 -10.90 -8.06
CA LEU A 293 -22.54 -10.27 -8.73
C LEU A 293 -23.87 -10.38 -7.96
N GLY A 294 -24.02 -11.40 -7.11
CA GLY A 294 -25.20 -11.62 -6.27
C GLY A 294 -24.90 -11.58 -4.77
N LEU A 295 -23.65 -11.29 -4.36
CA LEU A 295 -23.30 -11.20 -2.94
C LEU A 295 -23.86 -9.93 -2.31
N THR A 296 -24.56 -10.10 -1.20
CA THR A 296 -24.92 -9.03 -0.28
C THR A 296 -23.97 -9.04 0.91
N TYR A 297 -23.73 -7.87 1.48
CA TYR A 297 -22.88 -7.71 2.66
C TYR A 297 -23.67 -6.99 3.75
N GLU A 298 -23.24 -7.08 5.01
CA GLU A 298 -23.97 -6.48 6.13
C GLU A 298 -24.18 -4.96 5.94
N ASP A 299 -23.19 -4.32 5.34
CA ASP A 299 -23.13 -2.90 5.08
C ASP A 299 -23.71 -2.48 3.71
N ASP A 300 -24.07 -3.46 2.88
CA ASP A 300 -24.63 -3.28 1.54
C ASP A 300 -25.70 -4.35 1.28
N ARG A 301 -26.92 -4.04 1.73
CA ARG A 301 -28.09 -4.93 1.64
C ARG A 301 -28.67 -5.03 0.23
N VAL A 302 -28.25 -4.16 -0.69
CA VAL A 302 -28.66 -4.20 -2.09
C VAL A 302 -27.89 -5.31 -2.82
N GLY A 303 -26.60 -5.44 -2.49
CA GLY A 303 -25.72 -6.45 -3.05
C GLY A 303 -25.31 -6.19 -4.49
N GLY A 304 -24.44 -7.08 -4.96
CA GLY A 304 -23.89 -7.05 -6.30
C GLY A 304 -22.63 -6.20 -6.46
N SER A 305 -22.02 -6.32 -7.64
CA SER A 305 -20.80 -5.62 -7.99
C SER A 305 -20.79 -5.22 -9.46
N CYS A 306 -20.44 -3.97 -9.73
CA CYS A 306 -20.28 -3.48 -11.11
C CYS A 306 -18.86 -3.74 -11.67
N ASN A 307 -17.92 -4.28 -10.88
CA ASN A 307 -16.54 -4.45 -11.33
C ASN A 307 -16.19 -5.85 -11.89
N ALA A 308 -17.19 -6.71 -12.10
CA ALA A 308 -16.96 -8.06 -12.59
C ALA A 308 -16.60 -8.09 -14.08
N CYS A 309 -17.27 -7.27 -14.90
CA CYS A 309 -17.06 -7.23 -16.35
C CYS A 309 -16.03 -6.15 -16.74
N HIS A 310 -16.16 -4.93 -16.23
CA HIS A 310 -15.18 -3.85 -16.38
C HIS A 310 -14.48 -3.60 -15.04
N GLY A 311 -13.30 -4.19 -14.88
CA GLY A 311 -12.56 -4.19 -13.61
C GLY A 311 -12.25 -2.80 -13.06
N SER A 312 -12.32 -2.67 -11.74
CA SER A 312 -11.73 -1.54 -11.00
C SER A 312 -10.20 -1.56 -11.16
N HIS A 313 -9.48 -0.45 -11.25
CA HIS A 313 -9.91 0.95 -11.28
C HIS A 313 -9.89 1.55 -12.70
N LYS A 314 -9.76 0.71 -13.72
CA LYS A 314 -9.70 1.13 -15.12
C LYS A 314 -11.09 1.38 -15.72
N PHE A 315 -12.09 0.59 -15.31
CA PHE A 315 -13.47 0.64 -15.77
C PHE A 315 -13.58 0.66 -17.31
N SER A 316 -12.82 -0.21 -17.96
CA SER A 316 -12.70 -0.28 -19.42
C SER A 316 -13.91 -0.97 -20.05
N THR A 317 -14.66 -0.26 -20.88
CA THR A 317 -15.75 -0.86 -21.67
C THR A 317 -15.24 -1.85 -22.71
N VAL A 318 -14.02 -1.66 -23.22
CA VAL A 318 -13.38 -2.60 -24.16
C VAL A 318 -13.13 -3.95 -23.48
N GLU A 319 -12.68 -3.93 -22.22
CA GLU A 319 -12.49 -5.16 -21.44
C GLU A 319 -13.82 -5.82 -21.11
N ALA A 320 -14.85 -5.05 -20.73
CA ALA A 320 -16.18 -5.60 -20.50
C ALA A 320 -16.85 -6.19 -21.76
N MET A 321 -16.46 -5.75 -22.95
CA MET A 321 -16.93 -6.29 -24.23
C MET A 321 -16.07 -7.43 -24.76
N ALA A 322 -14.94 -7.71 -24.12
CA ALA A 322 -14.12 -8.84 -24.51
C ALA A 322 -14.81 -10.16 -24.13
N TYR A 323 -14.50 -11.20 -24.89
CA TYR A 323 -15.13 -12.51 -24.73
C TYR A 323 -14.77 -13.17 -23.39
N ASP A 324 -13.52 -12.99 -22.95
CA ASP A 324 -12.95 -13.48 -21.69
C ASP A 324 -13.63 -12.89 -20.43
N ALA A 325 -14.32 -11.75 -20.54
CA ALA A 325 -15.09 -11.16 -19.46
C ALA A 325 -16.20 -12.10 -18.96
N CYS A 326 -16.76 -12.94 -19.84
CA CYS A 326 -17.79 -13.93 -19.51
C CYS A 326 -17.18 -15.31 -19.20
N GLU A 327 -16.05 -15.66 -19.84
CA GLU A 327 -15.45 -16.98 -19.73
C GLU A 327 -15.10 -17.36 -18.30
N LYS A 328 -14.60 -16.40 -17.51
CA LYS A 328 -14.16 -16.61 -16.12
C LYS A 328 -15.20 -17.33 -15.26
N CYS A 329 -16.49 -17.13 -15.56
CA CYS A 329 -17.58 -17.80 -14.86
C CYS A 329 -18.29 -18.85 -15.73
N HIS A 330 -18.53 -18.56 -17.01
CA HIS A 330 -19.46 -19.36 -17.82
C HIS A 330 -18.82 -20.50 -18.63
N ILE A 331 -17.49 -20.50 -18.77
CA ILE A 331 -16.75 -21.42 -19.64
C ILE A 331 -15.51 -21.99 -18.93
N GLY A 332 -14.85 -21.20 -18.10
CA GLY A 332 -13.73 -21.61 -17.25
C GLY A 332 -14.11 -21.88 -15.79
N GLY A 333 -15.39 -21.72 -15.44
CA GLY A 333 -15.89 -21.91 -14.08
C GLY A 333 -16.12 -23.38 -13.67
N PRO A 334 -16.56 -23.66 -12.44
CA PRO A 334 -16.94 -25.01 -12.01
C PRO A 334 -18.10 -25.58 -12.85
N GLU A 335 -18.26 -26.91 -12.87
CA GLU A 335 -19.24 -27.61 -13.73
C GLU A 335 -20.67 -27.03 -13.68
N HIS A 336 -21.11 -26.55 -12.51
CA HIS A 336 -22.44 -25.95 -12.31
C HIS A 336 -22.62 -24.56 -12.93
N SER A 337 -21.57 -23.97 -13.49
CA SER A 337 -21.58 -22.65 -14.13
C SER A 337 -21.37 -22.73 -15.65
N GLN A 338 -21.07 -23.93 -16.16
CA GLN A 338 -20.73 -24.16 -17.55
C GLN A 338 -21.94 -23.99 -18.48
N LEU A 339 -21.74 -23.25 -19.57
CA LEU A 339 -22.74 -23.18 -20.64
C LEU A 339 -22.90 -24.54 -21.32
N ASN A 340 -24.12 -24.82 -21.78
CA ASN A 340 -24.40 -26.05 -22.53
C ASN A 340 -23.63 -26.05 -23.86
N SER A 341 -22.58 -26.87 -23.95
CA SER A 341 -21.70 -27.00 -25.12
C SER A 341 -22.12 -28.10 -26.09
N SER A 342 -23.28 -28.76 -25.88
CA SER A 342 -23.78 -29.77 -26.82
C SER A 342 -24.00 -29.19 -28.21
N GLU A 343 -23.78 -29.99 -29.27
CA GLU A 343 -23.92 -29.53 -30.67
C GLU A 343 -25.35 -29.09 -31.03
N ASN A 344 -26.34 -29.44 -30.19
CA ASN A 344 -27.74 -29.03 -30.35
C ASN A 344 -28.06 -27.69 -29.68
N SER A 345 -27.17 -27.16 -28.84
CA SER A 345 -27.35 -25.85 -28.22
C SER A 345 -26.86 -24.73 -29.15
N VAL A 346 -27.41 -23.53 -28.97
CA VAL A 346 -26.96 -22.33 -29.69
C VAL A 346 -25.48 -22.06 -29.44
N PHE A 347 -25.04 -22.15 -28.17
CA PHE A 347 -23.65 -21.94 -27.80
C PHE A 347 -22.71 -22.99 -28.40
N GLY A 348 -23.08 -24.28 -28.37
CA GLY A 348 -22.27 -25.35 -28.96
C GLY A 348 -22.13 -25.23 -30.48
N ARG A 349 -23.19 -24.78 -31.17
CA ARG A 349 -23.12 -24.47 -32.62
C ARG A 349 -22.18 -23.31 -32.92
N VAL A 350 -22.26 -22.23 -32.14
CA VAL A 350 -21.33 -21.08 -32.28
C VAL A 350 -19.88 -21.52 -32.05
N GLN A 351 -19.61 -22.34 -31.03
CA GLN A 351 -18.26 -22.86 -30.78
C GLN A 351 -17.75 -23.74 -31.92
N LYS A 352 -18.61 -24.59 -32.48
CA LYS A 352 -18.27 -25.42 -33.64
C LYS A 352 -17.95 -24.57 -34.87
N MET A 353 -18.69 -23.49 -35.12
CA MET A 353 -18.39 -22.55 -36.20
C MET A 353 -17.06 -21.83 -36.00
N ARG A 354 -16.74 -21.42 -34.76
CA ARG A 354 -15.44 -20.84 -34.43
C ARG A 354 -14.28 -21.80 -34.65
N SER A 355 -14.40 -23.05 -34.18
CA SER A 355 -13.34 -24.04 -34.33
C SER A 355 -13.08 -24.42 -35.80
N GLN A 356 -14.07 -24.24 -36.67
CA GLN A 356 -13.98 -24.41 -38.11
C GLN A 356 -13.50 -23.15 -38.86
N GLY A 357 -13.29 -22.03 -38.16
CA GLY A 357 -12.88 -20.76 -38.75
C GLY A 357 -13.97 -20.06 -39.57
N LEU A 358 -15.25 -20.44 -39.38
CA LEU A 358 -16.38 -19.88 -40.13
C LEU A 358 -16.81 -18.50 -39.60
N ILE A 359 -16.54 -18.21 -38.33
CA ILE A 359 -16.82 -16.94 -37.67
C ILE A 359 -15.64 -16.53 -36.80
N SER A 360 -15.37 -15.23 -36.69
CA SER A 360 -14.34 -14.72 -35.78
C SER A 360 -14.87 -14.56 -34.35
N ASP A 361 -13.97 -14.52 -33.38
CA ASP A 361 -14.31 -14.25 -31.98
C ASP A 361 -15.00 -12.90 -31.80
N ASP A 362 -14.65 -11.93 -32.64
CA ASP A 362 -15.24 -10.60 -32.66
C ASP A 362 -16.63 -10.54 -33.30
N LEU A 363 -16.98 -11.50 -34.18
CA LEU A 363 -18.26 -11.51 -34.88
C LEU A 363 -19.41 -11.90 -33.94
N VAL A 364 -19.19 -12.86 -33.03
CA VAL A 364 -20.23 -13.39 -32.13
C VAL A 364 -19.80 -13.29 -30.68
N LYS A 365 -19.86 -12.09 -30.10
CA LYS A 365 -19.58 -11.89 -28.68
C LYS A 365 -20.78 -12.30 -27.82
N CYS A 366 -20.54 -12.69 -26.57
CA CYS A 366 -21.63 -13.00 -25.62
C CYS A 366 -22.63 -11.83 -25.53
N GLN A 367 -22.09 -10.62 -25.46
CA GLN A 367 -22.79 -9.34 -25.34
C GLN A 367 -23.53 -8.95 -26.64
N ALA A 368 -23.22 -9.59 -27.78
CA ALA A 368 -23.97 -9.38 -29.02
C ALA A 368 -25.35 -10.06 -28.96
N CYS A 369 -25.45 -11.16 -28.22
CA CYS A 369 -26.70 -11.87 -28.02
C CYS A 369 -27.37 -11.56 -26.67
N HIS A 370 -26.60 -11.33 -25.63
CA HIS A 370 -27.07 -11.07 -24.27
C HIS A 370 -26.85 -9.61 -23.87
N GLY A 371 -27.90 -8.94 -23.39
CA GLY A 371 -27.86 -7.50 -23.10
C GLY A 371 -27.83 -6.61 -24.35
N PRO A 372 -28.76 -6.82 -25.32
CA PRO A 372 -28.78 -6.04 -26.56
C PRO A 372 -28.91 -4.54 -26.29
N ASN A 373 -28.40 -3.72 -27.21
CA ASN A 373 -28.37 -2.25 -27.09
C ASN A 373 -27.67 -1.74 -25.82
N LYS A 374 -26.60 -2.42 -25.38
CA LYS A 374 -25.81 -2.09 -24.18
C LYS A 374 -26.60 -2.23 -22.87
N SER A 375 -27.65 -3.06 -22.86
CA SER A 375 -28.45 -3.30 -21.66
C SER A 375 -27.62 -4.08 -20.64
N HIS A 376 -27.68 -3.68 -19.37
CA HIS A 376 -27.05 -4.41 -18.26
C HIS A 376 -27.95 -5.54 -17.71
N ASN A 377 -29.14 -5.72 -18.30
CA ASN A 377 -29.97 -6.89 -18.07
C ASN A 377 -29.63 -7.99 -19.09
N PHE A 378 -28.67 -8.85 -18.74
CA PHE A 378 -28.21 -9.93 -19.61
C PHE A 378 -29.20 -11.10 -19.78
N ASN A 379 -30.34 -11.07 -19.07
CA ASN A 379 -31.47 -11.97 -19.35
C ASN A 379 -32.18 -11.57 -20.65
N LYS A 380 -32.04 -10.31 -21.10
CA LYS A 380 -32.57 -9.87 -22.39
C LYS A 380 -31.70 -10.49 -23.48
N ILE A 381 -32.32 -11.32 -24.31
CA ILE A 381 -31.64 -12.03 -25.40
C ILE A 381 -32.17 -11.50 -26.73
N SER A 382 -31.26 -11.30 -27.67
CA SER A 382 -31.53 -11.04 -29.08
C SER A 382 -30.58 -11.89 -29.90
N ILE A 383 -30.99 -12.41 -31.05
CA ILE A 383 -30.06 -13.09 -31.98
C ILE A 383 -29.85 -12.13 -33.14
N PRO A 384 -28.63 -11.58 -33.33
CA PRO A 384 -28.29 -10.77 -34.50
C PRO A 384 -28.67 -11.49 -35.80
N GLN A 385 -29.17 -10.76 -36.79
CA GLN A 385 -29.71 -11.35 -38.02
C GLN A 385 -28.66 -12.16 -38.77
N GLU A 386 -27.40 -11.72 -38.77
CA GLU A 386 -26.29 -12.41 -39.42
C GLU A 386 -26.03 -13.77 -38.77
N ILE A 387 -26.21 -13.88 -37.45
CA ILE A 387 -26.08 -15.12 -36.68
C ILE A 387 -27.30 -16.00 -36.90
N ASP A 388 -28.50 -15.42 -36.95
CA ASP A 388 -29.76 -16.14 -37.21
C ASP A 388 -29.71 -16.88 -38.56
N VAL A 389 -29.23 -16.21 -39.60
CA VAL A 389 -29.01 -16.81 -40.93
C VAL A 389 -28.03 -17.98 -40.85
N LEU A 390 -26.91 -17.82 -40.13
CA LEU A 390 -25.88 -18.86 -40.00
C LEU A 390 -26.38 -20.06 -39.18
N LEU A 391 -27.10 -19.84 -38.08
CA LEU A 391 -27.52 -20.89 -37.15
C LEU A 391 -28.80 -21.62 -37.56
N PHE A 392 -29.72 -20.93 -38.24
CA PHE A 392 -31.09 -21.42 -38.48
C PHE A 392 -31.52 -21.37 -39.95
N GLY A 393 -30.66 -20.91 -40.87
CA GLY A 393 -30.97 -20.84 -42.30
C GLY A 393 -32.00 -19.76 -42.66
N GLY A 394 -32.09 -18.70 -41.84
CA GLY A 394 -32.96 -17.54 -42.07
C GLY A 394 -32.61 -16.76 -43.34
N HIS A 395 -33.43 -15.74 -43.65
CA HIS A 395 -33.22 -14.85 -44.81
C HIS A 395 -32.55 -13.53 -44.37
N GLY A 396 -31.34 -13.25 -44.86
CA GLY A 396 -30.58 -12.04 -44.54
C GLY A 396 -29.26 -11.91 -45.32
N LEU A 397 -28.67 -10.71 -45.31
CA LEU A 397 -27.40 -10.42 -45.99
C LEU A 397 -26.22 -10.73 -45.04
N VAL A 398 -25.46 -11.78 -45.32
CA VAL A 398 -24.18 -12.02 -44.64
C VAL A 398 -23.09 -11.29 -45.40
N LYS A 399 -22.39 -10.35 -44.75
CA LYS A 399 -21.19 -9.73 -45.32
C LYS A 399 -20.07 -10.77 -45.29
N VAL A 400 -19.77 -11.36 -46.43
CA VAL A 400 -18.66 -12.29 -46.59
C VAL A 400 -17.35 -11.50 -46.43
N PRO A 401 -16.35 -11.99 -45.68
CA PRO A 401 -15.06 -11.33 -45.57
C PRO A 401 -14.45 -11.12 -46.96
N GLU A 402 -14.14 -9.87 -47.30
CA GLU A 402 -13.33 -9.54 -48.48
C GLU A 402 -11.91 -10.00 -48.20
N ASN A 403 -11.58 -11.25 -48.51
CA ASN A 403 -10.23 -11.76 -48.76
C ASN A 403 -10.33 -13.17 -49.37
N HIS A 404 -10.29 -13.22 -50.69
CA HIS A 404 -9.81 -14.37 -51.47
C HIS A 404 -8.57 -13.94 -52.24
#